data_AF-V5XJR3-F1
#
_entry.id   AF-V5XJR3-F1
#
_cell.length_a   1.000
_cell.length_b   1.000
_cell.length_c   1.000
_cell.angle_alpha   90.00
_cell.angle_beta   90.00
_cell.angle_gamma   90.00
#
_symmetry.space_group_name_H-M   'P 1'
#
loop_
_entity.id
_entity.type
_entity.pdbx_description
1 polymer ?
#
loop_
_entity_poly.entity_id
_entity_poly.type
_entity_poly.pdbx_seq_one_letter_code
_entity_poly.pdbx_strand_id
1 'polypeptide(L)'
;MSTSAEATQGIRQVARNLLRQGVEELVEASADRISGEEPSYGDAHVTLADVARQTRRTLSLTLYRLAELDVPAELSTAAYETGLRRAEQGLPLASLLHAFRIDLRLLWDAITHEVRDLENAERLAVLEQHTLLWEALETNTADVVEAYRVVEARQAQRLDRRDRELFKRFVATTERQPDALAAFAAHTTLRIDCQYSTFVVAGLSDPRETATVIRGRLRTNGFHAFVTVHKDDVHGLAHERNGQGPRAELLADASGDGSVAVVPAIGLSGVPRALAVARKVAAAHNPGSLVDVGQDPFGQLSASEPELVEAVLDYRLHE
;
A
#
# COMPACT_ATOMS: atom_id res chain seq x y z
N MET A 1 -31.20 34.37 -17.25
CA MET A 1 -31.05 33.01 -17.82
C MET A 1 -30.18 33.01 -19.08
N SER A 2 -30.32 33.97 -20.03
CA SER A 2 -29.49 34.04 -21.25
C SER A 2 -27.98 34.14 -20.97
N THR A 3 -27.57 35.02 -20.05
CA THR A 3 -26.15 35.34 -19.80
C THR A 3 -25.34 34.16 -19.24
N SER A 4 -25.95 33.31 -18.40
CA SER A 4 -25.28 32.13 -17.86
C SER A 4 -25.10 31.05 -18.94
N ALA A 5 -26.11 30.84 -19.79
CA ALA A 5 -26.03 29.88 -20.89
C ALA A 5 -25.00 30.31 -21.94
N GLU A 6 -24.93 31.62 -22.25
CA GLU A 6 -23.91 32.21 -23.12
C GLU A 6 -22.50 32.02 -22.53
N ALA A 7 -22.31 32.29 -21.24
CA ALA A 7 -21.04 32.07 -20.55
C ALA A 7 -20.60 30.60 -20.58
N THR A 8 -21.51 29.67 -20.28
CA THR A 8 -21.25 28.23 -20.38
C THR A 8 -20.87 27.82 -21.80
N GLN A 9 -21.54 28.39 -22.82
CA GLN A 9 -21.17 28.14 -24.21
C GLN A 9 -19.79 28.73 -24.56
N GLY A 10 -19.42 29.86 -23.97
CA GLY A 10 -18.11 30.49 -24.13
C GLY A 10 -16.96 29.59 -23.65
N ILE A 11 -17.02 29.06 -22.43
CA ILE A 11 -15.96 28.17 -21.91
C ILE A 11 -15.89 26.86 -22.72
N ARG A 12 -17.03 26.34 -23.16
CA ARG A 12 -17.09 25.17 -24.06
C ARG A 12 -16.45 25.47 -25.41
N GLN A 13 -16.63 26.69 -25.93
CA GLN A 13 -16.01 27.10 -27.19
C GLN A 13 -14.49 27.24 -27.05
N VAL A 14 -14.00 27.78 -25.93
CA VAL A 14 -12.57 27.81 -25.60
C VAL A 14 -11.99 26.40 -25.58
N ALA A 15 -12.66 25.44 -24.93
CA ALA A 15 -12.23 24.05 -24.91
C ALA A 15 -12.14 23.43 -26.32
N ARG A 16 -13.10 23.74 -27.20
CA ARG A 16 -13.05 23.32 -28.62
C ARG A 16 -11.90 23.95 -29.39
N ASN A 17 -11.56 25.20 -29.12
CA ASN A 17 -10.42 25.86 -29.76
C ASN A 17 -9.11 25.21 -29.31
N LEU A 18 -8.94 25.00 -28.00
CA LEU A 18 -7.78 24.32 -27.44
C LEU A 18 -7.62 22.90 -28.02
N LEU A 19 -8.70 22.13 -28.16
CA LEU A 19 -8.66 20.81 -28.82
C LEU A 19 -8.14 20.88 -30.27
N ARG A 20 -8.46 21.93 -31.01
CA ARG A 20 -8.07 22.06 -32.42
C ARG A 20 -6.63 22.54 -32.59
N GLN A 21 -6.14 23.42 -31.72
CA GLN A 21 -4.89 24.16 -31.97
C GLN A 21 -3.98 24.31 -30.75
N GLY A 22 -4.46 24.08 -29.52
CA GLY A 22 -3.70 24.37 -28.29
C GLY A 22 -3.17 23.14 -27.52
N VAL A 23 -3.65 21.92 -27.81
CA VAL A 23 -3.25 20.72 -27.04
C VAL A 23 -1.74 20.47 -27.09
N GLU A 24 -1.11 20.61 -28.26
CA GLU A 24 0.31 20.26 -28.42
C GLU A 24 1.22 21.17 -27.59
N GLU A 25 0.96 22.49 -27.58
CA GLU A 25 1.70 23.45 -26.76
C GLU A 25 1.53 23.16 -25.26
N LEU A 26 0.30 22.84 -24.84
CA LEU A 26 0.01 22.44 -23.46
C LEU A 26 0.75 21.15 -23.05
N VAL A 27 0.85 20.18 -23.97
CA VAL A 27 1.55 18.92 -23.74
C VAL A 27 3.05 19.14 -23.56
N GLU A 28 3.66 19.95 -24.42
CA GLU A 28 5.08 20.29 -24.32
C GLU A 28 5.37 21.02 -23.01
N ALA A 29 4.59 22.07 -22.70
CA ALA A 29 4.73 22.82 -21.45
C ALA A 29 4.54 21.95 -20.21
N SER A 30 3.57 21.03 -20.22
CA SER A 30 3.33 20.09 -19.13
C SER A 30 4.49 19.10 -18.97
N ALA A 31 4.95 18.49 -20.06
CA ALA A 31 6.02 17.51 -20.01
C ALA A 31 7.34 18.12 -19.50
N ASP A 32 7.65 19.34 -19.92
CA ASP A 32 8.81 20.09 -19.44
C ASP A 32 8.69 20.44 -17.96
N ARG A 33 7.52 20.95 -17.53
CA ARG A 33 7.29 21.29 -16.12
C ARG A 33 7.30 20.07 -15.22
N ILE A 34 6.66 18.97 -15.60
CA ILE A 34 6.69 17.72 -14.84
C ILE A 34 8.13 17.23 -14.71
N SER A 35 8.92 17.25 -15.79
CA SER A 35 10.31 16.82 -15.74
C SER A 35 11.20 17.72 -14.87
N GLY A 36 10.90 19.01 -14.80
CA GLY A 36 11.63 19.97 -13.97
C GLY A 36 11.18 20.05 -12.51
N GLU A 37 9.90 19.80 -12.24
CA GLU A 37 9.28 19.96 -10.90
C GLU A 37 9.11 18.61 -10.15
N GLU A 38 9.14 17.46 -10.85
CA GLU A 38 8.91 16.13 -10.25
C GLU A 38 10.04 15.12 -10.53
N PRO A 39 11.12 15.13 -9.72
CA PRO A 39 12.24 14.18 -9.85
C PRO A 39 11.81 12.71 -9.79
N SER A 40 10.72 12.39 -9.09
CA SER A 40 10.16 11.04 -8.95
C SER A 40 9.85 10.38 -10.30
N TYR A 41 9.58 11.14 -11.36
CA TYR A 41 9.39 10.59 -12.71
C TYR A 41 10.69 9.99 -13.26
N GLY A 42 11.83 10.61 -12.98
CA GLY A 42 13.15 10.08 -13.34
C GLY A 42 13.51 8.83 -12.54
N ASP A 43 13.24 8.84 -11.23
CA ASP A 43 13.46 7.68 -10.34
C ASP A 43 12.60 6.48 -10.73
N ALA A 44 11.37 6.71 -11.18
CA ALA A 44 10.47 5.69 -11.73
C ALA A 44 10.79 5.33 -13.20
N HIS A 45 11.89 5.86 -13.76
CA HIS A 45 12.33 5.64 -15.14
C HIS A 45 11.27 5.96 -16.21
N VAL A 46 10.42 6.96 -15.95
CA VAL A 46 9.43 7.45 -16.90
C VAL A 46 10.09 8.37 -17.92
N THR A 47 9.96 8.06 -19.21
CA THR A 47 10.56 8.88 -20.27
C THR A 47 9.70 10.11 -20.58
N LEU A 48 10.34 11.21 -21.00
CA LEU A 48 9.65 12.43 -21.45
C LEU A 48 8.60 12.13 -22.54
N ALA A 49 8.92 11.24 -23.47
CA ALA A 49 7.98 10.82 -24.52
C ALA A 49 6.75 10.05 -23.97
N ASP A 50 6.90 9.30 -22.87
CA ASP A 50 5.77 8.67 -22.18
C ASP A 50 4.95 9.70 -21.39
N VAL A 51 5.59 10.69 -20.77
CA VAL A 51 4.88 11.83 -20.13
C VAL A 51 4.04 12.55 -21.16
N ALA A 52 4.66 13.08 -22.23
CA ALA A 52 3.97 13.83 -23.28
C ALA A 52 2.82 13.04 -23.91
N ARG A 53 2.99 11.73 -24.16
CA ARG A 53 1.92 10.89 -24.70
C ARG A 53 0.74 10.77 -23.75
N GLN A 54 0.97 10.51 -22.46
CA GLN A 54 -0.15 10.36 -21.52
C GLN A 54 -0.81 11.71 -21.24
N THR A 55 -0.03 12.77 -21.04
CA THR A 55 -0.52 14.15 -20.90
C THR A 55 -1.42 14.54 -22.08
N ARG A 56 -1.03 14.25 -23.33
CA ARG A 56 -1.87 14.53 -24.50
C ARG A 56 -3.24 13.87 -24.39
N ARG A 57 -3.29 12.62 -23.93
CA ARG A 57 -4.54 11.86 -23.81
C ARG A 57 -5.40 12.40 -22.67
N THR A 58 -4.82 12.69 -21.51
CA THR A 58 -5.57 13.18 -20.33
C THR A 58 -6.03 14.63 -20.50
N LEU A 59 -5.21 15.51 -21.06
CA LEU A 59 -5.61 16.88 -21.40
C LEU A 59 -6.73 16.90 -22.46
N SER A 60 -6.57 16.11 -23.53
CA SER A 60 -7.63 15.94 -24.53
C SER A 60 -8.93 15.46 -23.88
N LEU A 61 -8.86 14.41 -23.05
CA LEU A 61 -10.03 13.90 -22.32
C LEU A 61 -10.72 14.99 -21.47
N THR A 62 -9.95 15.80 -20.73
CA THR A 62 -10.49 16.93 -19.96
C THR A 62 -11.19 17.94 -20.86
N LEU A 63 -10.58 18.31 -21.99
CA LEU A 63 -11.17 19.27 -22.91
C LEU A 63 -12.42 18.74 -23.63
N TYR A 64 -12.48 17.45 -23.99
CA TYR A 64 -13.69 16.81 -24.52
C TYR A 64 -14.83 16.87 -23.50
N ARG A 65 -14.54 16.54 -22.23
CA ARG A 65 -15.51 16.63 -21.11
C ARG A 65 -15.98 18.07 -20.91
N LEU A 66 -15.06 19.04 -20.87
CA LEU A 66 -15.38 20.46 -20.70
C LEU A 66 -16.20 21.02 -21.87
N ALA A 67 -15.90 20.61 -23.10
CA ALA A 67 -16.61 21.03 -24.32
C ALA A 67 -18.00 20.37 -24.48
N GLU A 68 -18.36 19.43 -23.61
CA GLU A 68 -19.55 18.57 -23.69
C GLU A 68 -19.63 17.86 -25.05
N LEU A 69 -18.51 17.29 -25.48
CA LEU A 69 -18.39 16.51 -26.71
C LEU A 69 -18.39 15.01 -26.42
N ASP A 70 -18.79 14.21 -27.41
CA ASP A 70 -18.62 12.76 -27.36
C ASP A 70 -17.13 12.43 -27.26
N VAL A 71 -16.74 11.75 -26.17
CA VAL A 71 -15.36 11.35 -25.92
C VAL A 71 -14.99 10.19 -26.85
N PRO A 72 -13.90 10.28 -27.63
CA PRO A 72 -13.39 9.17 -28.43
C PRO A 72 -13.12 7.93 -27.58
N ALA A 73 -13.41 6.74 -28.10
CA ALA A 73 -13.28 5.49 -27.35
C ALA A 73 -11.87 5.30 -26.79
N GLU A 74 -10.84 5.69 -27.54
CA GLU A 74 -9.42 5.57 -27.16
C GLU A 74 -8.99 6.53 -26.03
N LEU A 75 -9.79 7.58 -25.78
CA LEU A 75 -9.56 8.54 -24.70
C LEU A 75 -10.39 8.25 -23.47
N SER A 76 -11.50 7.53 -23.60
CA SER A 76 -12.45 7.26 -22.50
C SER A 76 -11.80 6.68 -21.24
N THR A 77 -10.73 5.90 -21.40
CA THR A 77 -9.96 5.25 -20.33
C THR A 77 -8.59 5.88 -20.07
N ALA A 78 -8.25 7.01 -20.72
CA ALA A 78 -6.89 7.56 -20.68
C ALA A 78 -6.37 7.86 -19.27
N ALA A 79 -7.22 8.44 -18.42
CA ALA A 79 -6.90 8.74 -17.03
C ALA A 79 -6.69 7.46 -16.21
N TYR A 80 -7.59 6.48 -16.34
CA TYR A 80 -7.49 5.18 -15.69
C TYR A 80 -6.21 4.43 -16.11
N GLU A 81 -5.92 4.36 -17.41
CA GLU A 81 -4.69 3.74 -17.95
C GLU A 81 -3.42 4.42 -17.44
N THR A 82 -3.45 5.74 -17.29
CA THR A 82 -2.35 6.50 -16.69
C THR A 82 -2.13 6.08 -15.24
N GLY A 83 -3.19 5.98 -14.44
CA GLY A 83 -3.12 5.50 -13.06
C GLY A 83 -2.53 4.09 -12.94
N LEU A 84 -2.98 3.15 -13.79
CA LEU A 84 -2.42 1.80 -13.84
C LEU A 84 -0.92 1.82 -14.15
N ARG A 85 -0.55 2.50 -15.23
CA ARG A 85 0.83 2.52 -15.74
C ARG A 85 1.80 3.12 -14.73
N ARG A 86 1.42 4.22 -14.09
CA ARG A 86 2.26 4.92 -13.11
C ARG A 86 2.41 4.13 -11.81
N ALA A 87 1.36 3.43 -11.37
CA ALA A 87 1.45 2.51 -10.24
C ALA A 87 2.35 1.29 -10.55
N GLU A 88 2.27 0.76 -11.76
CA GLU A 88 3.14 -0.36 -12.20
C GLU A 88 4.62 0.05 -12.29
N GLN A 89 4.88 1.31 -12.66
CA GLN A 89 6.22 1.90 -12.67
C GLN A 89 6.72 2.31 -11.27
N GLY A 90 5.88 2.22 -10.24
CA GLY A 90 6.24 2.60 -8.87
C GLY A 90 6.35 4.11 -8.63
N LEU A 91 5.78 4.95 -9.51
CA LEU A 91 5.72 6.39 -9.29
C LEU A 91 4.82 6.68 -8.07
N PRO A 92 5.27 7.47 -7.08
CA PRO A 92 4.42 7.83 -5.94
C PRO A 92 3.11 8.52 -6.37
N LEU A 93 1.98 8.09 -5.81
CA LEU A 93 0.67 8.71 -6.11
C LEU A 93 0.67 10.22 -5.89
N ALA A 94 1.36 10.72 -4.87
CA ALA A 94 1.46 12.15 -4.60
C ALA A 94 2.14 12.93 -5.76
N SER A 95 3.19 12.36 -6.35
CA SER A 95 3.87 12.92 -7.54
C SER A 95 2.97 12.91 -8.76
N LEU A 96 2.24 11.80 -8.97
CA LEU A 96 1.26 11.71 -10.05
C LEU A 96 0.16 12.78 -9.90
N LEU A 97 -0.38 12.96 -8.70
CA LEU A 97 -1.38 13.99 -8.43
C LEU A 97 -0.80 15.41 -8.56
N HIS A 98 0.50 15.60 -8.31
CA HIS A 98 1.12 16.90 -8.58
C HIS A 98 1.20 17.19 -10.08
N ALA A 99 1.52 16.20 -10.93
CA ALA A 99 1.48 16.37 -12.38
C ALA A 99 0.10 16.83 -12.88
N PHE A 100 -0.98 16.25 -12.36
CA PHE A 100 -2.36 16.70 -12.69
C PHE A 100 -2.66 18.13 -12.22
N ARG A 101 -2.04 18.58 -11.12
CA ARG A 101 -2.14 19.99 -10.68
C ARG A 101 -1.34 20.94 -11.57
N ILE A 102 -0.21 20.49 -12.12
CA ILE A 102 0.55 21.24 -13.13
C ILE A 102 -0.33 21.43 -14.37
N ASP A 103 -0.94 20.34 -14.86
CA ASP A 103 -1.86 20.34 -15.99
C ASP A 103 -3.05 21.28 -15.78
N LEU A 104 -3.65 21.29 -14.59
CA LEU A 104 -4.74 22.21 -14.24
C LEU A 104 -4.32 23.67 -14.39
N ARG A 105 -3.15 24.04 -13.85
CA ARG A 105 -2.66 25.43 -13.93
C ARG A 105 -2.42 25.83 -15.38
N LEU A 106 -1.81 24.96 -16.17
CA LEU A 106 -1.57 25.21 -17.59
C LEU A 106 -2.87 25.35 -18.38
N LEU A 107 -3.86 24.48 -18.14
CA LEU A 107 -5.18 24.60 -18.75
C LEU A 107 -5.88 25.91 -18.37
N TRP A 108 -5.81 26.30 -17.10
CA TRP A 108 -6.40 27.55 -16.62
C TRP A 108 -5.74 28.77 -17.27
N ASP A 109 -4.41 28.78 -17.38
CA ASP A 109 -3.65 29.85 -18.03
C ASP A 109 -4.02 29.94 -19.52
N ALA A 110 -4.14 28.81 -20.20
CA ALA A 110 -4.55 28.77 -21.61
C ALA A 110 -6.00 29.23 -21.83
N ILE A 111 -6.94 28.82 -20.96
CA ILE A 111 -8.32 29.31 -21.00
C ILE A 111 -8.36 30.82 -20.79
N THR A 112 -7.62 31.33 -19.80
CA THR A 112 -7.54 32.77 -19.51
C THR A 112 -6.93 33.54 -20.68
N HIS A 113 -5.95 32.95 -21.36
CA HIS A 113 -5.34 33.52 -22.55
C HIS A 113 -6.31 33.61 -23.72
N GLU A 114 -7.08 32.55 -24.01
CA GLU A 114 -8.04 32.52 -25.13
C GLU A 114 -9.14 33.58 -25.01
N VAL A 115 -9.53 33.97 -23.79
CA VAL A 115 -10.59 34.96 -23.54
C VAL A 115 -10.07 36.39 -23.33
N ARG A 116 -8.76 36.62 -23.47
CA ARG A 116 -8.12 37.90 -23.09
C ARG A 116 -8.66 39.11 -23.85
N ASP A 117 -9.01 38.90 -25.13
CA ASP A 117 -9.42 39.96 -26.06
C ASP A 117 -10.93 40.19 -26.08
N LEU A 118 -11.70 39.43 -25.29
CA LEU A 118 -13.13 39.66 -25.07
C LEU A 118 -13.36 40.93 -24.24
N GLU A 119 -14.56 41.51 -24.35
CA GLU A 119 -14.97 42.60 -23.48
C GLU A 119 -14.97 42.15 -22.00
N ASN A 120 -14.64 43.07 -21.08
CA ASN A 120 -14.42 42.74 -19.67
C ASN A 120 -15.59 41.96 -19.02
N ALA A 121 -16.84 42.30 -19.37
CA ALA A 121 -18.02 41.64 -18.82
C ALA A 121 -18.19 40.21 -19.36
N GLU A 122 -17.97 40.02 -20.67
CA GLU A 122 -18.03 38.70 -21.31
C GLU A 122 -16.90 37.80 -20.80
N ARG A 123 -15.67 38.33 -20.74
CA ARG A 123 -14.50 37.62 -20.19
C ARG A 123 -14.77 37.13 -18.77
N LEU A 124 -15.28 38.00 -17.89
CA LEU A 124 -15.59 37.64 -16.51
C LEU A 124 -16.65 36.53 -16.46
N ALA A 125 -17.73 36.66 -17.23
CA ALA A 125 -18.79 35.67 -17.27
C ALA A 125 -18.29 34.28 -17.69
N VAL A 126 -17.41 34.20 -18.70
CA VAL A 126 -16.79 32.93 -19.12
C VAL A 126 -15.90 32.35 -18.03
N LEU A 127 -15.04 33.16 -17.39
CA LEU A 127 -14.14 32.70 -16.34
C LEU A 127 -14.88 32.28 -15.05
N GLU A 128 -16.05 32.84 -14.77
CA GLU A 128 -16.91 32.39 -13.67
C GLU A 128 -17.37 30.93 -13.84
N GLN A 129 -17.32 30.37 -15.06
CA GLN A 129 -17.62 28.96 -15.34
C GLN A 129 -16.47 27.99 -14.99
N HIS A 130 -15.42 28.45 -14.30
CA HIS A 130 -14.26 27.64 -13.88
C HIS A 130 -14.60 26.31 -13.19
N THR A 131 -15.73 26.21 -12.49
CA THR A 131 -16.19 24.96 -11.87
C THR A 131 -16.34 23.82 -12.88
N LEU A 132 -16.73 24.11 -14.13
CA LEU A 132 -16.86 23.10 -15.19
C LEU A 132 -15.50 22.49 -15.57
N LEU A 133 -14.43 23.30 -15.58
CA LEU A 133 -13.06 22.80 -15.77
C LEU A 133 -12.64 21.93 -14.59
N TRP A 134 -12.92 22.37 -13.37
CA TRP A 134 -12.61 21.62 -12.16
C TRP A 134 -13.31 20.25 -12.15
N GLU A 135 -14.60 20.19 -12.45
CA GLU A 135 -15.37 18.94 -12.53
C GLU A 135 -14.82 17.97 -13.59
N ALA A 136 -14.43 18.50 -14.76
CA ALA A 136 -13.83 17.70 -15.83
C ALA A 136 -12.48 17.08 -15.41
N LEU A 137 -11.65 17.84 -14.67
CA LEU A 137 -10.36 17.35 -14.18
C LEU A 137 -10.51 16.43 -12.95
N GLU A 138 -11.44 16.72 -12.05
CA GLU A 138 -11.71 15.89 -10.87
C GLU A 138 -12.13 14.48 -11.30
N THR A 139 -12.93 14.38 -12.37
CA THR A 139 -13.30 13.08 -12.94
C THR A 139 -12.06 12.30 -13.41
N ASN A 140 -11.11 12.94 -14.11
CA ASN A 140 -9.85 12.28 -14.48
C ASN A 140 -9.04 11.86 -13.24
N THR A 141 -8.99 12.72 -12.22
CA THR A 141 -8.20 12.48 -11.01
C THR A 141 -8.77 11.30 -10.22
N ALA A 142 -10.10 11.18 -10.15
CA ALA A 142 -10.78 10.03 -9.57
C ALA A 142 -10.42 8.73 -10.30
N ASP A 143 -10.50 8.73 -11.64
CA ASP A 143 -10.14 7.58 -12.49
C ASP A 143 -8.68 7.13 -12.26
N VAL A 144 -7.76 8.09 -12.13
CA VAL A 144 -6.34 7.83 -11.83
C VAL A 144 -6.14 7.19 -10.46
N VAL A 145 -6.76 7.75 -9.42
CA VAL A 145 -6.63 7.26 -8.04
C VAL A 145 -7.22 5.86 -7.90
N GLU A 146 -8.36 5.60 -8.52
CA GLU A 146 -8.98 4.27 -8.53
C GLU A 146 -8.04 3.24 -9.16
N ALA A 147 -7.58 3.49 -10.40
CA ALA A 147 -6.67 2.61 -11.11
C ALA A 147 -5.38 2.36 -10.32
N TYR A 148 -4.80 3.41 -9.74
CA TYR A 148 -3.59 3.31 -8.96
C TYR A 148 -3.76 2.37 -7.76
N ARG A 149 -4.85 2.55 -6.99
CA ARG A 149 -5.18 1.69 -5.83
C ARG A 149 -5.42 0.24 -6.22
N VAL A 150 -5.98 -0.04 -7.40
CA VAL A 150 -6.14 -1.41 -7.91
C VAL A 150 -4.77 -2.10 -8.05
N VAL A 151 -3.77 -1.40 -8.58
CA VAL A 151 -2.41 -1.95 -8.73
C VAL A 151 -1.75 -2.16 -7.37
N GLU A 152 -1.83 -1.19 -6.46
CA GLU A 152 -1.31 -1.33 -5.08
C GLU A 152 -1.93 -2.53 -4.36
N ALA A 153 -3.25 -2.68 -4.44
CA ALA A 153 -3.95 -3.80 -3.82
C ALA A 153 -3.48 -5.15 -4.41
N ARG A 154 -3.32 -5.23 -5.74
CA ARG A 154 -2.79 -6.43 -6.41
C ARG A 154 -1.35 -6.73 -5.98
N GLN A 155 -0.50 -5.72 -5.86
CA GLN A 155 0.88 -5.87 -5.39
C GLN A 155 0.92 -6.36 -3.94
N ALA A 156 0.16 -5.72 -3.04
CA ALA A 156 0.06 -6.11 -1.65
C ALA A 156 -0.45 -7.56 -1.48
N GLN A 157 -1.46 -7.97 -2.25
CA GLN A 157 -1.95 -9.34 -2.26
C GLN A 157 -0.90 -10.35 -2.75
N ARG A 158 -0.09 -9.99 -3.76
CA ARG A 158 1.00 -10.87 -4.22
C ARG A 158 2.08 -11.04 -3.17
N LEU A 159 2.45 -9.97 -2.47
CA LEU A 159 3.41 -10.01 -1.37
C LEU A 159 2.89 -10.86 -0.21
N ASP A 160 1.65 -10.64 0.24
CA ASP A 160 1.03 -11.43 1.31
C ASP A 160 0.94 -12.93 0.94
N ARG A 161 0.59 -13.27 -0.31
CA ARG A 161 0.61 -14.67 -0.78
C ARG A 161 2.01 -15.26 -0.74
N ARG A 162 3.03 -14.51 -1.17
CA ARG A 162 4.43 -14.95 -1.14
C ARG A 162 4.91 -15.18 0.29
N ASP A 163 4.60 -14.27 1.20
CA ASP A 163 4.93 -14.37 2.62
C ASP A 163 4.32 -15.63 3.23
N ARG A 164 3.04 -15.88 2.97
CA ARG A 164 2.33 -17.07 3.46
C ARG A 164 2.90 -18.37 2.92
N GLU A 165 3.22 -18.44 1.64
CA GLU A 165 3.79 -19.65 1.03
C GLU A 165 5.21 -19.93 1.54
N LEU A 166 6.04 -18.90 1.69
CA LEU A 166 7.37 -19.03 2.29
C LEU A 166 7.28 -19.47 3.75
N PHE A 167 6.41 -18.85 4.54
CA PHE A 167 6.18 -19.22 5.92
C PHE A 167 5.66 -20.66 6.04
N LYS A 168 4.68 -21.06 5.22
CA LYS A 168 4.14 -22.42 5.19
C LYS A 168 5.25 -23.45 4.95
N ARG A 169 6.16 -23.20 4.00
CA ARG A 169 7.30 -24.08 3.75
C ARG A 169 8.25 -24.11 4.95
N PHE A 170 8.53 -22.96 5.54
CA PHE A 170 9.39 -22.81 6.70
C PHE A 170 8.87 -23.57 7.94
N VAL A 171 7.56 -23.52 8.23
CA VAL A 171 6.99 -24.21 9.41
C VAL A 171 6.59 -25.66 9.18
N ALA A 172 6.41 -26.09 7.93
CA ALA A 172 6.02 -27.47 7.61
C ALA A 172 7.14 -28.49 7.84
N THR A 173 8.38 -28.05 8.01
CA THR A 173 9.54 -28.94 8.10
C THR A 173 9.93 -29.19 9.56
N THR A 174 9.59 -30.36 10.08
CA THR A 174 10.06 -30.82 11.41
C THR A 174 11.55 -31.22 11.40
N GLU A 175 12.14 -31.46 10.22
CA GLU A 175 13.53 -31.90 10.07
C GLU A 175 14.25 -31.11 8.97
N ARG A 176 15.16 -30.21 9.39
CA ARG A 176 16.32 -29.67 8.65
C ARG A 176 16.17 -29.64 7.11
N GLN A 177 15.44 -28.65 6.59
CA GLN A 177 15.64 -28.18 5.22
C GLN A 177 16.40 -26.85 5.24
N PRO A 178 17.75 -26.88 5.12
CA PRO A 178 18.57 -25.67 5.11
C PRO A 178 18.09 -24.65 4.08
N ASP A 179 17.61 -25.12 2.93
CA ASP A 179 17.14 -24.28 1.83
C ASP A 179 15.86 -23.49 2.18
N ALA A 180 14.90 -24.11 2.88
CA ALA A 180 13.67 -23.44 3.30
C ALA A 180 13.95 -22.36 4.35
N LEU A 181 14.86 -22.66 5.29
CA LEU A 181 15.32 -21.70 6.29
C LEU A 181 16.10 -20.56 5.66
N ALA A 182 17.04 -20.85 4.75
CA ALA A 182 17.82 -19.83 4.04
C ALA A 182 16.93 -18.94 3.17
N ALA A 183 15.95 -19.51 2.46
CA ALA A 183 14.99 -18.75 1.67
C ALA A 183 14.12 -17.84 2.54
N PHE A 184 13.65 -18.33 3.69
CA PHE A 184 12.87 -17.53 4.64
C PHE A 184 13.71 -16.41 5.27
N ALA A 185 14.94 -16.70 5.71
CA ALA A 185 15.89 -15.72 6.25
C ALA A 185 16.20 -14.61 5.23
N ALA A 186 16.49 -14.98 3.98
CA ALA A 186 16.79 -14.03 2.91
C ALA A 186 15.58 -13.14 2.57
N HIS A 187 14.38 -13.72 2.52
CA HIS A 187 13.15 -12.97 2.22
C HIS A 187 12.74 -12.01 3.33
N THR A 188 12.88 -12.44 4.59
CA THR A 188 12.48 -11.65 5.77
C THR A 188 13.58 -10.77 6.33
N THR A 189 14.79 -10.85 5.77
CA THR A 189 16.02 -10.24 6.29
C THR A 189 16.32 -10.56 7.76
N LEU A 190 15.78 -11.68 8.27
CA LEU A 190 16.03 -12.17 9.62
C LEU A 190 17.35 -12.93 9.68
N ARG A 191 18.04 -12.83 10.82
CA ARG A 191 19.34 -13.48 11.05
C ARG A 191 19.14 -14.93 11.49
N ILE A 192 20.04 -15.82 11.09
CA ILE A 192 19.90 -17.25 11.39
C ILE A 192 20.15 -17.54 12.88
N ASP A 193 21.25 -17.00 13.45
CA ASP A 193 21.71 -17.35 14.81
C ASP A 193 21.37 -16.25 15.84
N CYS A 194 20.09 -15.88 15.93
CA CYS A 194 19.61 -14.88 16.88
C CYS A 194 18.52 -15.45 17.80
N GLN A 195 18.32 -14.80 18.94
CA GLN A 195 17.17 -15.08 19.82
C GLN A 195 15.91 -14.42 19.26
N TYR A 196 14.82 -15.18 19.29
CA TYR A 196 13.52 -14.76 18.79
C TYR A 196 12.44 -15.02 19.83
N SER A 197 11.53 -14.08 20.00
CA SER A 197 10.24 -14.38 20.62
C SER A 197 9.26 -14.72 19.51
N THR A 198 8.74 -15.93 19.54
CA THR A 198 7.68 -16.39 18.63
C THR A 198 6.33 -16.26 19.30
N PHE A 199 5.28 -16.04 18.54
CA PHE A 199 3.94 -15.91 19.09
C PHE A 199 2.87 -16.43 18.15
N VAL A 200 1.76 -16.85 18.74
CA VAL A 200 0.54 -17.24 18.04
C VAL A 200 -0.66 -16.56 18.71
N VAL A 201 -1.55 -16.03 17.88
CA VAL A 201 -2.86 -15.53 18.31
C VAL A 201 -3.94 -16.38 17.66
N ALA A 202 -4.73 -17.07 18.48
CA ALA A 202 -5.76 -18.01 18.06
C ALA A 202 -7.17 -17.54 18.48
N GLY A 203 -8.21 -18.07 17.84
CA GLY A 203 -9.61 -17.75 18.17
C GLY A 203 -10.07 -16.37 17.68
N LEU A 204 -9.54 -15.93 16.54
CA LEU A 204 -9.79 -14.60 15.97
C LEU A 204 -11.00 -14.57 15.04
N SER A 205 -11.79 -13.50 15.11
CA SER A 205 -12.86 -13.22 14.14
C SER A 205 -12.33 -12.71 12.80
N ASP A 206 -11.27 -11.88 12.82
CA ASP A 206 -10.54 -11.44 11.63
C ASP A 206 -9.01 -11.55 11.84
N PRO A 207 -8.40 -12.68 11.42
CA PRO A 207 -6.96 -12.87 11.52
C PRO A 207 -6.15 -11.87 10.67
N ARG A 208 -6.68 -11.37 9.56
CA ARG A 208 -5.94 -10.49 8.64
C ARG A 208 -5.85 -9.07 9.19
N GLU A 209 -6.94 -8.57 9.74
CA GLU A 209 -6.96 -7.29 10.44
C GLU A 209 -6.01 -7.34 11.64
N THR A 210 -6.14 -8.38 12.48
CA THR A 210 -5.29 -8.60 13.65
C THR A 210 -3.80 -8.64 13.29
N ALA A 211 -3.41 -9.41 12.26
CA ALA A 211 -2.03 -9.46 11.78
C ALA A 211 -1.52 -8.08 11.32
N THR A 212 -2.38 -7.26 10.71
CA THR A 212 -2.03 -5.91 10.25
C THR A 212 -1.77 -4.97 11.43
N VAL A 213 -2.63 -5.00 12.45
CA VAL A 213 -2.47 -4.22 13.68
C VAL A 213 -1.20 -4.62 14.42
N ILE A 214 -0.95 -5.93 14.59
CA ILE A 214 0.25 -6.45 15.26
C ILE A 214 1.53 -6.03 14.52
N ARG A 215 1.56 -6.13 13.17
CA ARG A 215 2.69 -5.64 12.36
C ARG A 215 2.97 -4.16 12.61
N GLY A 216 1.92 -3.34 12.60
CA GLY A 216 2.02 -1.90 12.88
C GLY A 216 2.62 -1.63 14.26
N ARG A 217 2.12 -2.30 15.30
CA ARG A 217 2.60 -2.14 16.69
C ARG A 217 4.05 -2.57 16.86
N LEU A 218 4.43 -3.74 16.33
CA LEU A 218 5.82 -4.21 16.40
C LEU A 218 6.78 -3.23 15.71
N ARG A 219 6.40 -2.70 14.55
CA ARG A 219 7.18 -1.69 13.82
C ARG A 219 7.31 -0.38 14.61
N THR A 220 6.21 0.14 15.17
CA THR A 220 6.23 1.38 15.96
C THR A 220 7.09 1.26 17.23
N ASN A 221 7.19 0.05 17.79
CA ASN A 221 8.05 -0.25 18.93
C ASN A 221 9.48 -0.68 18.52
N GLY A 222 9.83 -0.58 17.24
CA GLY A 222 11.19 -0.80 16.75
C GLY A 222 11.63 -2.27 16.68
N PHE A 223 10.70 -3.23 16.73
CA PHE A 223 11.00 -4.64 16.55
C PHE A 223 11.17 -4.98 15.06
N HIS A 224 12.21 -5.76 14.76
CA HIS A 224 12.35 -6.41 13.46
C HIS A 224 11.64 -7.75 13.53
N ALA A 225 10.48 -7.85 12.88
CA ALA A 225 9.55 -8.96 13.06
C ALA A 225 8.91 -9.39 11.75
N PHE A 226 8.47 -10.64 11.71
CA PHE A 226 7.65 -11.21 10.65
C PHE A 226 6.32 -11.69 11.25
N VAL A 227 5.20 -11.36 10.59
CA VAL A 227 3.86 -11.73 11.04
C VAL A 227 3.01 -12.09 9.83
N THR A 228 2.34 -13.23 9.90
CA THR A 228 1.47 -13.75 8.83
C THR A 228 0.28 -14.50 9.39
N VAL A 229 -0.75 -14.65 8.58
CA VAL A 229 -1.88 -15.56 8.87
C VAL A 229 -1.54 -16.95 8.35
N HIS A 230 -1.76 -17.98 9.18
CA HIS A 230 -1.60 -19.39 8.82
C HIS A 230 -2.63 -20.25 9.55
N LYS A 231 -3.41 -21.06 8.81
CA LYS A 231 -4.48 -21.93 9.34
C LYS A 231 -5.42 -21.20 10.31
N ASP A 232 -5.88 -20.01 9.91
CA ASP A 232 -6.79 -19.12 10.65
C ASP A 232 -6.24 -18.51 11.95
N ASP A 233 -4.97 -18.79 12.28
CA ASP A 233 -4.25 -18.16 13.39
C ASP A 233 -3.30 -17.07 12.86
N VAL A 234 -2.97 -16.09 13.70
CA VAL A 234 -1.87 -15.15 13.42
C VAL A 234 -0.60 -15.71 14.03
N HIS A 235 0.41 -15.94 13.21
CA HIS A 235 1.73 -16.38 13.63
C HIS A 235 2.74 -15.25 13.45
N GLY A 236 3.67 -15.13 14.39
CA GLY A 236 4.78 -14.20 14.23
C GLY A 236 6.02 -14.58 14.98
N LEU A 237 7.11 -13.92 14.60
CA LEU A 237 8.39 -13.95 15.29
C LEU A 237 9.01 -12.56 15.27
N ALA A 238 9.66 -12.20 16.37
CA ALA A 238 10.35 -10.92 16.52
C ALA A 238 11.74 -11.15 17.08
N HIS A 239 12.74 -10.48 16.49
CA HIS A 239 14.11 -10.51 16.99
C HIS A 239 14.18 -9.87 18.37
N GLU A 240 14.76 -10.57 19.34
CA GLU A 240 14.94 -10.05 20.69
C GLU A 240 16.08 -9.04 20.74
N ARG A 241 15.91 -7.97 21.51
CA ARG A 241 16.95 -6.96 21.74
C ARG A 241 17.32 -6.98 23.21
N ASN A 242 18.60 -7.22 23.51
CA ASN A 242 19.10 -7.35 24.89
C ASN A 242 18.35 -8.43 25.69
N GLY A 243 18.02 -9.57 25.07
CA GLY A 243 17.28 -10.66 25.69
C GLY A 243 15.79 -10.34 25.95
N GLN A 244 15.24 -9.32 25.30
CA GLN A 244 13.84 -8.95 25.42
C GLN A 244 13.18 -8.87 24.04
N GLY A 245 12.14 -9.68 23.85
CA GLY A 245 11.23 -9.55 22.72
C GLY A 245 9.96 -8.74 23.04
N PRO A 246 8.98 -8.72 22.12
CA PRO A 246 7.69 -8.09 22.37
C PRO A 246 7.01 -8.78 23.54
N ARG A 247 6.62 -7.99 24.55
CA ARG A 247 5.83 -8.50 25.66
C ARG A 247 4.46 -8.94 25.16
N ALA A 248 3.90 -9.94 25.83
CA ALA A 248 2.63 -10.51 25.45
C ALA A 248 1.51 -9.44 25.47
N GLU A 249 1.56 -8.46 26.39
CA GLU A 249 0.57 -7.37 26.48
C GLU A 249 0.55 -6.49 25.22
N LEU A 250 1.70 -6.29 24.57
CA LEU A 250 1.79 -5.53 23.32
C LEU A 250 0.97 -6.21 22.19
N LEU A 251 0.87 -7.54 22.25
CA LEU A 251 0.13 -8.38 21.30
C LEU A 251 -1.35 -8.50 21.71
N ALA A 252 -1.64 -8.59 23.01
CA ALA A 252 -2.98 -8.77 23.56
C ALA A 252 -3.93 -7.61 23.19
N ASP A 253 -3.46 -6.37 23.29
CA ASP A 253 -4.23 -5.18 22.92
C ASP A 253 -4.76 -5.18 21.48
N ALA A 254 -4.09 -5.93 20.58
CA ALA A 254 -4.46 -6.05 19.18
C ALA A 254 -5.31 -7.32 18.90
N SER A 255 -5.43 -8.20 19.88
CA SER A 255 -5.98 -9.55 19.71
C SER A 255 -7.47 -9.63 20.01
N GLY A 256 -8.07 -8.60 20.64
CA GLY A 256 -9.48 -8.62 21.04
C GLY A 256 -9.77 -9.81 21.96
N ASP A 257 -10.71 -10.66 21.57
CA ASP A 257 -11.02 -11.92 22.28
C ASP A 257 -10.04 -13.07 21.95
N GLY A 258 -9.04 -12.83 21.11
CA GLY A 258 -8.04 -13.83 20.74
C GLY A 258 -7.15 -14.24 21.91
N SER A 259 -6.81 -15.52 21.99
CA SER A 259 -5.83 -16.06 22.93
C SER A 259 -4.42 -15.90 22.38
N VAL A 260 -3.51 -15.35 23.18
CA VAL A 260 -2.12 -15.06 22.79
C VAL A 260 -1.17 -15.97 23.57
N ALA A 261 -0.29 -16.66 22.85
CA ALA A 261 0.82 -17.40 23.43
C ALA A 261 2.16 -16.92 22.85
N VAL A 262 3.14 -16.68 23.72
CA VAL A 262 4.52 -16.29 23.37
C VAL A 262 5.48 -17.37 23.84
N VAL A 263 6.40 -17.77 22.96
CA VAL A 263 7.40 -18.83 23.21
C VAL A 263 8.75 -18.37 22.67
N PRO A 264 9.82 -18.37 23.48
CA PRO A 264 11.15 -18.03 23.01
C PRO A 264 11.73 -19.12 22.10
N ALA A 265 12.61 -18.74 21.18
CA ALA A 265 13.29 -19.62 20.25
C ALA A 265 14.75 -19.19 20.06
N ILE A 266 15.67 -20.16 20.10
CA ILE A 266 17.06 -19.94 19.71
C ILE A 266 17.22 -20.23 18.22
N GLY A 267 17.67 -19.23 17.49
CA GLY A 267 17.92 -19.30 16.08
C GLY A 267 16.64 -19.47 15.26
N LEU A 268 16.75 -19.19 13.96
CA LEU A 268 15.62 -19.34 13.04
C LEU A 268 15.22 -20.82 12.88
N SER A 269 16.12 -21.76 13.16
CA SER A 269 15.84 -23.20 13.13
C SER A 269 14.94 -23.67 14.28
N GLY A 270 14.94 -22.98 15.43
CA GLY A 270 14.10 -23.30 16.58
C GLY A 270 12.66 -22.78 16.44
N VAL A 271 12.45 -21.79 15.56
CA VAL A 271 11.17 -21.08 15.42
C VAL A 271 9.99 -21.99 15.02
N PRO A 272 10.09 -22.94 14.06
CA PRO A 272 8.98 -23.83 13.73
C PRO A 272 8.47 -24.62 14.95
N ARG A 273 9.38 -25.13 15.78
CA ARG A 273 9.02 -25.85 17.01
C ARG A 273 8.35 -24.91 18.02
N ALA A 274 8.92 -23.74 18.25
CA ALA A 274 8.37 -22.75 19.17
C ALA A 274 6.96 -22.26 18.75
N LEU A 275 6.71 -22.07 17.45
CA LEU A 275 5.38 -21.73 16.92
C LEU A 275 4.37 -22.86 17.09
N ALA A 276 4.80 -24.13 16.95
CA ALA A 276 3.93 -25.27 17.22
C ALA A 276 3.53 -25.34 18.70
N VAL A 277 4.47 -25.07 19.62
CA VAL A 277 4.20 -24.95 21.07
C VAL A 277 3.23 -23.80 21.34
N ALA A 278 3.51 -22.61 20.81
CA ALA A 278 2.69 -21.42 21.01
C ALA A 278 1.24 -21.66 20.55
N ARG A 279 1.06 -22.32 19.39
CA ARG A 279 -0.28 -22.66 18.89
C ARG A 279 -1.03 -23.64 19.81
N LYS A 280 -0.37 -24.70 20.30
CA LYS A 280 -0.97 -25.64 21.26
C LYS A 280 -1.40 -24.90 22.54
N VAL A 281 -0.54 -24.05 23.08
CA VAL A 281 -0.79 -23.27 24.29
C VAL A 281 -1.95 -22.29 24.07
N ALA A 282 -1.95 -21.51 23.00
CA ALA A 282 -3.02 -20.56 22.70
C ALA A 282 -4.38 -21.26 22.55
N ALA A 283 -4.43 -22.42 21.88
CA ALA A 283 -5.64 -23.19 21.68
C ALA A 283 -6.18 -23.88 22.95
N ALA A 284 -5.32 -24.14 23.95
CA ALA A 284 -5.70 -24.78 25.20
C ALA A 284 -6.30 -23.80 26.23
N HIS A 285 -6.12 -22.50 26.02
CA HIS A 285 -6.56 -21.46 26.97
C HIS A 285 -7.84 -20.75 26.50
N ASN A 286 -8.51 -20.11 27.45
CA ASN A 286 -9.73 -19.35 27.18
C ASN A 286 -9.48 -18.17 26.22
N PRO A 287 -10.49 -17.72 25.46
CA PRO A 287 -10.45 -16.47 24.70
C PRO A 287 -9.97 -15.29 25.58
N GLY A 288 -9.13 -14.43 25.00
CA GLY A 288 -8.52 -13.27 25.67
C GLY A 288 -7.40 -13.61 26.66
N SER A 289 -6.99 -14.87 26.76
CA SER A 289 -5.87 -15.25 27.62
C SER A 289 -4.52 -14.79 27.06
N LEU A 290 -3.61 -14.52 27.99
CA LEU A 290 -2.25 -14.10 27.69
C LEU A 290 -1.26 -15.02 28.36
N VAL A 291 -0.47 -15.73 27.58
CA VAL A 291 0.47 -16.72 28.08
C VAL A 291 1.87 -16.44 27.54
N ASP A 292 2.80 -16.14 28.43
CA ASP A 292 4.24 -16.10 28.13
C ASP A 292 4.91 -17.34 28.71
N VAL A 293 5.23 -18.30 27.84
CA VAL A 293 5.84 -19.58 28.24
C VAL A 293 7.27 -19.38 28.73
N GLY A 294 7.96 -18.31 28.34
CA GLY A 294 9.31 -18.03 28.83
C GLY A 294 9.36 -17.67 30.32
N GLN A 295 8.28 -17.05 30.83
CA GLN A 295 8.17 -16.61 32.23
C GLN A 295 7.83 -17.77 33.18
N ASP A 296 6.93 -18.67 32.79
CA ASP A 296 6.58 -19.88 33.57
C ASP A 296 6.48 -21.13 32.66
N PRO A 297 7.63 -21.74 32.30
CA PRO A 297 7.63 -22.90 31.43
C PRO A 297 6.91 -24.10 32.02
N PHE A 298 7.17 -24.44 33.28
CA PHE A 298 6.73 -25.71 33.85
C PHE A 298 5.24 -25.71 34.20
N GLY A 299 4.70 -24.57 34.65
CA GLY A 299 3.26 -24.41 34.88
C GLY A 299 2.46 -24.57 33.58
N GLN A 300 2.93 -23.99 32.48
CA GLN A 300 2.24 -23.96 31.19
C GLN A 300 2.37 -25.28 30.40
N LEU A 301 3.52 -25.96 30.48
CA LEU A 301 3.77 -27.20 29.74
C LEU A 301 3.14 -28.44 30.39
N SER A 302 2.98 -28.44 31.71
CA SER A 302 2.33 -29.54 32.45
C SER A 302 0.87 -29.75 32.04
N ALA A 303 0.23 -28.75 31.44
CA ALA A 303 -1.10 -28.81 30.87
C ALA A 303 -1.16 -29.32 29.40
N SER A 304 -0.03 -29.49 28.70
CA SER A 304 -0.04 -29.51 27.21
C SER A 304 0.86 -30.54 26.47
N GLU A 305 1.44 -31.55 27.15
CA GLU A 305 2.24 -32.70 26.61
C GLU A 305 3.80 -32.57 26.62
N PRO A 306 4.54 -33.69 26.85
CA PRO A 306 5.99 -33.70 27.12
C PRO A 306 6.94 -33.29 25.97
N GLU A 307 6.52 -33.30 24.69
CA GLU A 307 7.35 -32.83 23.56
C GLU A 307 7.70 -31.34 23.65
N LEU A 308 6.98 -30.59 24.49
CA LEU A 308 7.15 -29.15 24.69
C LEU A 308 8.32 -28.80 25.63
N VAL A 309 8.80 -29.76 26.44
CA VAL A 309 9.86 -29.55 27.44
C VAL A 309 11.21 -29.23 26.79
N GLU A 310 11.57 -29.92 25.71
CA GLU A 310 12.87 -29.71 25.03
C GLU A 310 13.01 -28.32 24.40
N ALA A 311 11.95 -27.73 23.84
CA ALA A 311 12.02 -26.40 23.22
C ALA A 311 12.38 -25.29 24.23
N VAL A 312 11.92 -25.43 25.47
CA VAL A 312 12.21 -24.49 26.55
C VAL A 312 13.52 -24.82 27.27
N LEU A 313 13.88 -26.11 27.37
CA LEU A 313 15.18 -26.52 27.90
C LEU A 313 16.34 -26.04 27.01
N ASP A 314 16.19 -26.09 25.68
CA ASP A 314 17.21 -25.58 24.75
C ASP A 314 17.49 -24.08 24.97
N TYR A 315 16.45 -23.29 25.32
CA TYR A 315 16.57 -21.86 25.59
C TYR A 315 17.40 -21.55 26.84
N ARG A 316 17.12 -22.21 27.98
CA ARG A 316 17.80 -21.92 29.27
C ARG A 316 19.19 -22.51 29.41
N LEU A 317 19.56 -23.52 28.61
CA LEU A 317 20.91 -24.11 28.64
C LEU A 317 21.99 -23.24 27.97
N HIS A 318 21.59 -22.15 27.30
CA HIS A 318 22.49 -21.25 26.57
C HIS A 318 22.42 -19.78 27.04
N GLU A 319 21.76 -19.52 28.18
CA GLU A 319 21.92 -18.28 28.98
C GLU A 319 23.13 -18.39 29.92
#